data_AF-A0A3D6C7Z7-F1
#
_entry.id   AF-A0A3D6C7Z7-F1
#
_cell.length_a   1.000
_cell.length_b   1.000
_cell.length_c   1.000
_cell.angle_alpha   90.00
_cell.angle_beta   90.00
_cell.angle_gamma   90.00
#
_symmetry.space_group_name_H-M   'P 1'
#
loop_
_entity.id
_entity.type
_entity.pdbx_description
1 polymer ?
#
loop_
_entity_poly.entity_id
_entity_poly.type
_entity_poly.pdbx_seq_one_letter_code
_entity_poly.pdbx_strand_id
1 'polypeptide(L)'
;PGTNGQHAFFQLIHQGTSLIPATFIATATPSVDVGEHHDILMANCFSQTEALMCGKSLAQVNGETTTPKTTKAAPYRVFTGNRPSNTILMDHLTPKTLGSLIAIYEHKVFVQGVIWNIFSFDQWGVELGK
;
A
#
# COMPACT_ATOMS: atom_id res chain seq x y z
N PRO A 1 2.94 -9.60 1.65
CA PRO A 1 1.91 -9.33 2.69
C PRO A 1 2.45 -8.29 3.68
N GLY A 2 1.56 -7.51 4.31
CA GLY A 2 1.95 -6.68 5.45
C GLY A 2 2.20 -7.56 6.69
N THR A 3 3.10 -7.20 7.60
CA THR A 3 4.00 -6.03 7.58
C THR A 3 5.32 -6.29 6.84
N ASN A 4 5.60 -7.52 6.38
CA ASN A 4 6.87 -7.91 5.75
C ASN A 4 7.31 -6.98 4.60
N GLY A 5 6.36 -6.52 3.76
CA GLY A 5 6.66 -5.58 2.68
C GLY A 5 7.25 -4.24 3.15
N GLN A 6 6.90 -3.82 4.37
CA GLN A 6 7.42 -2.60 5.00
C GLN A 6 8.94 -2.67 5.22
N HIS A 7 9.45 -3.89 5.46
CA HIS A 7 10.88 -4.16 5.68
C HIS A 7 11.63 -4.59 4.42
N ALA A 8 10.98 -4.54 3.25
CA ALA A 8 11.56 -4.96 1.97
C ALA A 8 11.64 -3.81 0.97
N PHE A 9 10.49 -3.26 0.56
CA PHE A 9 10.40 -2.35 -0.59
C PHE A 9 9.64 -1.04 -0.31
N PHE A 10 9.05 -0.87 0.87
CA PHE A 10 8.33 0.36 1.21
C PHE A 10 9.23 1.59 1.26
N GLN A 11 10.53 1.41 1.48
CA GLN A 11 11.53 2.47 1.33
C GLN A 11 11.42 3.14 -0.05
N LEU A 12 11.34 2.33 -1.11
CA LEU A 12 11.19 2.83 -2.48
C LEU A 12 9.82 3.46 -2.69
N ILE A 13 8.76 2.89 -2.11
CA ILE A 13 7.41 3.46 -2.23
C ILE A 13 7.36 4.86 -1.59
N HIS A 14 8.00 5.07 -0.44
CA HIS A 14 7.96 6.32 0.31
C HIS A 14 8.92 7.40 -0.20
N GLN A 15 10.15 7.03 -0.53
CA GLN A 15 11.22 7.98 -0.85
C GLN A 15 11.82 7.79 -2.26
N GLY A 16 11.35 6.81 -3.02
CA GLY A 16 11.75 6.63 -4.41
C GLY A 16 11.21 7.72 -5.34
N THR A 17 11.74 7.75 -6.55
CA THR A 17 11.41 8.78 -7.56
C THR A 17 10.16 8.47 -8.38
N SER A 18 9.64 7.24 -8.30
CA SER A 18 8.42 6.83 -9.00
C SER A 18 7.18 7.01 -8.13
N LEU A 19 6.08 7.44 -8.76
CA LEU A 19 4.75 7.40 -8.16
C LEU A 19 4.19 5.99 -8.31
N ILE A 20 3.89 5.33 -7.18
CA ILE A 20 3.37 3.96 -7.16
C ILE A 20 2.03 3.97 -6.42
N PRO A 21 0.89 3.91 -7.13
CA PRO A 21 -0.42 3.74 -6.50
C PRO A 21 -0.47 2.41 -5.75
N ALA A 22 -0.80 2.47 -4.46
CA ALA A 22 -0.89 1.27 -3.61
C ALA A 22 -2.34 0.95 -3.25
N THR A 23 -2.67 -0.32 -3.08
CA THR A 23 -3.93 -0.74 -2.46
C THR A 23 -3.63 -1.57 -1.23
N PHE A 24 -4.12 -1.11 -0.08
CA PHE A 24 -4.04 -1.81 1.20
C PHE A 24 -5.34 -2.58 1.39
N ILE A 25 -5.23 -3.87 1.66
CA ILE A 25 -6.37 -4.76 1.88
C ILE A 25 -6.22 -5.35 3.27
N ALA A 26 -7.25 -5.20 4.11
CA ALA A 26 -7.23 -5.66 5.49
C ALA A 26 -8.59 -6.22 5.93
N THR A 27 -8.59 -6.98 7.03
CA THR A 27 -9.81 -7.41 7.72
C THR A 27 -9.94 -6.64 9.04
N ALA A 28 -11.14 -6.19 9.37
CA ALA A 28 -11.42 -5.50 10.62
C ALA A 28 -11.20 -6.44 11.81
N THR A 29 -11.49 -7.72 11.63
CA THR A 29 -11.35 -8.75 12.66
C THR A 29 -10.27 -9.78 12.28
N PRO A 30 -9.59 -10.37 13.28
CA PRO A 30 -8.61 -11.42 13.03
C PRO A 30 -9.29 -12.75 12.72
N SER A 31 -8.60 -13.60 11.94
CA SER A 31 -8.98 -15.01 11.81
C SER A 31 -8.57 -15.85 13.02
N VAL A 32 -7.53 -15.41 13.73
CA VAL A 32 -7.04 -16.03 14.97
C VAL A 32 -6.72 -14.90 15.96
N ASP A 33 -7.37 -14.92 17.12
CA ASP A 33 -7.12 -13.95 18.18
C ASP A 33 -5.85 -14.32 18.95
N VAL A 34 -4.80 -13.50 18.82
CA VAL A 34 -3.49 -13.70 19.46
C VAL A 34 -3.05 -12.38 20.09
N GLY A 35 -3.60 -12.07 21.25
CA GLY A 35 -3.30 -10.84 21.99
C GLY A 35 -3.43 -9.61 21.10
N GLU A 36 -2.44 -8.72 21.12
CA GLU A 36 -2.47 -7.46 20.38
C GLU A 36 -2.01 -7.57 18.91
N HIS A 37 -1.80 -8.79 18.39
CA HIS A 37 -1.21 -8.97 17.06
C HIS A 37 -2.03 -8.28 15.96
N HIS A 38 -3.36 -8.41 16.01
CA HIS A 38 -4.24 -7.81 15.01
C HIS A 38 -4.28 -6.28 15.11
N ASP A 39 -4.30 -5.75 16.32
CA ASP A 39 -4.28 -4.30 16.54
C ASP A 39 -2.98 -3.68 16.03
N ILE A 40 -1.84 -4.33 16.29
CA ILE A 40 -0.53 -3.90 15.76
C ILE A 40 -0.53 -3.97 14.22
N LEU A 41 -1.07 -5.03 13.63
CA LEU A 41 -1.18 -5.17 12.18
C LEU A 41 -2.03 -4.04 11.56
N MET A 42 -3.19 -3.75 12.16
CA MET A 42 -4.11 -2.71 11.68
C MET A 42 -3.55 -1.30 11.88
N ALA A 43 -2.89 -1.03 13.01
CA ALA A 43 -2.17 0.22 13.24
C ALA A 43 -1.10 0.44 12.16
N ASN A 44 -0.36 -0.61 11.79
CA ASN A 44 0.59 -0.57 10.68
C ASN A 44 -0.09 -0.34 9.32
N CYS A 45 -1.25 -0.92 9.07
CA CYS A 45 -1.99 -0.70 7.82
C CYS A 45 -2.40 0.77 7.66
N PHE A 46 -3.04 1.35 8.68
CA PHE A 46 -3.54 2.72 8.64
C PHE A 46 -2.43 3.76 8.71
N SER A 47 -1.40 3.55 9.52
CA SER A 47 -0.26 4.47 9.59
C SER A 47 0.52 4.53 8.28
N GLN A 48 0.58 3.44 7.50
CA GLN A 48 1.25 3.47 6.20
C GLN A 48 0.48 4.27 5.16
N THR A 49 -0.85 4.15 5.10
CA THR A 49 -1.67 4.94 4.18
C THR A 49 -1.64 6.42 4.54
N GLU A 50 -1.69 6.74 5.83
CA GLU A 50 -1.50 8.10 6.34
C GLU A 50 -0.10 8.64 6.00
N ALA A 51 0.97 7.88 6.25
CA ALA A 51 2.33 8.31 5.96
C ALA A 51 2.55 8.58 4.46
N LEU A 52 1.95 7.77 3.59
CA LEU A 52 2.00 7.99 2.13
C LEU A 52 1.31 9.29 1.73
N MET A 53 0.19 9.64 2.38
CA MET A 53 -0.55 10.88 2.13
C MET A 53 0.18 12.10 2.70
N CYS A 54 0.52 12.07 3.98
CA CYS A 54 0.99 13.24 4.72
C CYS A 54 2.49 13.50 4.55
N GLY A 55 3.29 12.45 4.42
CA GLY A 55 4.74 12.57 4.47
C GLY A 55 5.24 13.21 5.78
N LYS A 56 6.43 13.81 5.72
CA LYS A 56 7.09 14.50 6.83
C LYS A 56 8.04 15.54 6.27
N SER A 57 7.75 16.81 6.53
CA SER A 57 8.50 17.97 6.05
C SER A 57 9.84 18.15 6.77
N LEU A 58 10.76 18.89 6.15
CA LEU A 58 12.06 19.22 6.75
C LEU A 58 11.92 19.99 8.08
N ALA A 59 10.92 20.87 8.20
CA ALA A 59 10.64 21.60 9.43
C ALA A 59 10.26 20.65 10.57
N GLN A 60 9.40 19.66 10.29
CA GLN A 60 9.03 18.62 11.26
C GLN A 60 10.25 17.76 11.65
N VAL A 61 11.06 17.35 10.68
CA VAL A 61 12.30 16.60 10.95
C VAL A 61 13.25 17.40 11.85
N ASN A 62 13.44 18.69 11.57
CA ASN A 62 14.32 19.55 12.37
C ASN A 62 13.76 19.78 13.78
N GLY A 63 12.43 19.89 13.94
CA GLY A 63 11.78 20.00 15.25
C GLY A 63 11.95 18.75 16.12
N GLU A 64 12.04 17.56 15.52
CA GLU A 64 12.32 16.29 16.22
C GLU A 64 13.80 16.13 16.60
N THR A 65 14.66 17.04 16.16
CA THR A 65 16.09 16.85 16.15
C THR A 65 16.79 17.78 17.16
N THR A 66 17.30 17.21 18.26
CA THR A 66 17.89 18.00 19.37
C THR A 66 19.41 18.18 19.32
N THR A 67 20.13 17.55 18.37
CA THR A 67 21.61 17.62 18.32
C THR A 67 22.17 18.07 16.97
N PRO A 68 23.39 18.65 16.90
CA PRO A 68 23.96 19.18 15.65
C PRO A 68 24.32 18.09 14.62
N LYS A 69 24.61 16.86 15.05
CA LYS A 69 24.95 15.74 14.15
C LYS A 69 23.76 15.30 13.30
N THR A 70 22.56 15.41 13.85
CA THR A 70 21.31 14.99 13.22
C THR A 70 20.78 16.02 12.23
N THR A 71 21.24 17.29 12.28
CA THR A 71 20.90 18.32 11.28
C THR A 71 21.41 17.95 9.86
N LYS A 72 22.60 17.35 9.74
CA LYS A 72 23.12 16.88 8.44
C LYS A 72 22.34 15.68 7.88
N ALA A 73 21.71 14.90 8.75
CA ALA A 73 20.90 13.75 8.36
C ALA A 73 19.45 14.12 8.03
N ALA A 74 19.03 15.36 8.34
CA ALA A 74 17.65 15.80 8.21
C ALA A 74 17.05 15.61 6.80
N PRO A 75 17.77 15.91 5.69
CA PRO A 75 17.23 15.70 4.35
C PRO A 75 16.84 14.25 4.05
N TYR A 76 17.59 13.28 4.58
CA TYR A 76 17.32 11.84 4.36
C TYR A 76 16.11 11.32 5.15
N ARG A 77 15.61 12.11 6.11
CA ARG A 77 14.44 11.78 6.95
C ARG A 77 13.17 12.50 6.49
N VAL A 78 13.23 13.26 5.40
CA VAL A 78 12.07 13.92 4.78
C VAL A 78 11.29 12.91 3.94
N PHE A 79 9.97 12.95 4.08
CA PHE A 79 9.04 12.17 3.26
C PHE A 79 8.16 13.14 2.50
N THR A 80 8.11 13.03 1.18
CA THR A 80 7.38 13.99 0.33
C THR A 80 5.86 13.94 0.55
N GLY A 81 5.33 12.81 1.00
CA GLY A 81 3.89 12.57 1.03
C GLY A 81 3.28 12.63 -0.37
N ASN A 82 1.98 12.90 -0.44
CA ASN A 82 1.19 12.99 -1.66
C ASN A 82 1.33 11.75 -2.57
N ARG A 83 1.40 10.56 -1.96
CA ARG A 83 1.47 9.27 -2.65
C ARG A 83 0.12 8.57 -2.53
N PRO A 84 -0.57 8.28 -3.65
CA PRO A 84 -1.93 7.79 -3.61
C PRO A 84 -2.01 6.37 -3.08
N SER A 85 -3.00 6.12 -2.22
CA SER A 85 -3.35 4.78 -1.79
C SER A 85 -4.87 4.61 -1.68
N ASN A 86 -5.34 3.39 -1.93
CA ASN A 86 -6.69 2.96 -1.61
C ASN A 86 -6.65 2.00 -0.41
N THR A 87 -7.65 2.06 0.46
CA THR A 87 -7.83 1.10 1.55
C THR A 87 -9.13 0.35 1.36
N ILE A 88 -9.04 -0.98 1.23
CA ILE A 88 -10.18 -1.90 1.18
C ILE A 88 -10.22 -2.63 2.52
N LEU A 89 -11.27 -2.38 3.30
CA LEU A 89 -11.51 -3.05 4.57
C LEU A 89 -12.68 -4.02 4.41
N MET A 90 -12.46 -5.27 4.77
CA MET A 90 -13.52 -6.28 4.90
C MET A 90 -13.74 -6.55 6.39
N ASP A 91 -14.92 -7.01 6.78
CA ASP A 91 -15.16 -7.37 8.18
C ASP A 91 -14.32 -8.59 8.60
N HIS A 92 -14.54 -9.73 7.94
CA HIS A 92 -13.77 -10.98 8.07
C HIS A 92 -13.32 -11.48 6.69
N LEU A 93 -12.26 -12.30 6.63
CA LEU A 93 -11.91 -13.07 5.43
C LEU A 93 -12.66 -14.41 5.43
N THR A 94 -13.75 -14.46 4.69
CA THR A 94 -14.64 -15.62 4.51
C THR A 94 -14.67 -16.00 3.03
N PRO A 95 -15.17 -17.19 2.64
CA PRO A 95 -15.33 -17.52 1.22
C PRO A 95 -16.13 -16.47 0.44
N LYS A 96 -17.17 -15.88 1.08
CA LYS A 96 -17.99 -14.83 0.47
C LYS A 96 -17.20 -13.54 0.26
N THR A 97 -16.48 -13.05 1.28
CA THR A 97 -15.73 -11.78 1.17
C THR A 97 -14.51 -11.93 0.26
N LEU A 98 -13.86 -13.10 0.25
CA LEU A 98 -12.81 -13.41 -0.71
C LEU A 98 -13.34 -13.42 -2.15
N GLY A 99 -14.46 -14.10 -2.41
CA GLY A 99 -15.10 -14.08 -3.74
C GLY A 99 -15.50 -12.68 -4.18
N SER A 100 -16.00 -11.87 -3.25
CA SER A 100 -16.35 -10.46 -3.52
C SER A 100 -15.11 -9.62 -3.87
N LEU A 101 -13.99 -9.84 -3.15
CA LEU A 101 -12.73 -9.16 -3.43
C LEU A 101 -12.21 -9.50 -4.83
N ILE A 102 -12.22 -10.78 -5.19
CA ILE A 102 -11.81 -11.25 -6.53
C ILE A 102 -12.69 -10.60 -7.60
N ALA A 103 -14.01 -10.66 -7.44
CA ALA A 103 -14.95 -10.10 -8.41
C ALA A 103 -14.77 -8.59 -8.61
N ILE A 104 -14.46 -7.83 -7.55
CA ILE A 104 -14.15 -6.39 -7.67
C ILE A 104 -12.94 -6.17 -8.58
N TYR A 105 -11.88 -6.98 -8.45
CA TYR A 105 -10.69 -6.87 -9.29
C TYR A 105 -10.94 -7.34 -10.72
N GLU A 106 -11.73 -8.39 -10.93
CA GLU A 106 -12.16 -8.82 -12.28
C GLU A 106 -12.93 -7.71 -13.00
N HIS A 107 -13.90 -7.09 -12.33
CA HIS A 107 -14.65 -5.97 -12.89
C HIS A 107 -13.81 -4.71 -13.07
N LYS A 108 -12.83 -4.45 -12.18
CA LYS A 108 -11.85 -3.36 -12.38
C LYS A 108 -11.08 -3.57 -13.69
N VAL A 109 -10.54 -4.77 -13.92
CA VAL A 109 -9.80 -5.09 -15.16
C VAL A 109 -10.70 -4.96 -16.38
N PHE A 110 -11.92 -5.49 -16.31
CA PHE A 110 -12.91 -5.38 -17.39
C PHE A 110 -13.22 -3.92 -17.74
N VAL A 111 -13.55 -3.08 -16.75
CA VAL A 111 -13.85 -1.66 -16.98
C VAL A 111 -12.66 -0.93 -17.60
N GLN A 112 -11.44 -1.19 -17.11
CA GLN A 112 -10.23 -0.62 -17.71
C GLN A 112 -10.04 -1.05 -19.17
N GLY A 113 -10.28 -2.33 -19.48
CA GLY A 113 -10.20 -2.84 -20.84
C GLY A 113 -11.22 -2.22 -21.80
N VAL A 114 -12.46 -2.05 -21.34
CA VAL A 114 -13.52 -1.36 -22.10
C VAL A 114 -13.15 0.09 -22.37
N ILE A 115 -12.65 0.83 -21.38
CA ILE A 115 -12.22 2.23 -21.53
C ILE A 115 -11.08 2.34 -22.55
N TRP A 116 -10.11 1.42 -22.49
CA TRP A 116 -8.97 1.42 -23.41
C TRP A 116 -9.27 0.77 -24.77
N ASN A 117 -10.48 0.25 -24.98
CA ASN A 117 -10.88 -0.46 -26.18
C ASN A 117 -9.93 -1.62 -26.54
N ILE A 118 -9.58 -2.43 -25.54
CA ILE A 118 -8.77 -3.66 -25.70
C ILE A 118 -9.58 -4.89 -25.30
N PHE A 119 -9.23 -6.05 -25.85
CA PHE A 119 -9.94 -7.29 -25.53
C PHE A 119 -9.34 -7.97 -24.29
N SER A 120 -9.95 -7.78 -23.13
CA SER A 120 -9.45 -8.32 -21.83
C SER A 120 -9.50 -9.84 -21.69
N PHE A 121 -9.97 -10.57 -22.70
CA PHE A 121 -10.23 -12.01 -22.62
C PHE A 121 -9.41 -12.84 -23.61
N ASP A 122 -8.45 -12.25 -24.33
CA ASP A 122 -7.46 -13.00 -25.12
C ASP A 122 -6.08 -13.11 -24.42
N GLN A 123 -5.18 -13.86 -25.03
CA GLN A 123 -3.79 -14.02 -24.57
C GLN A 123 -2.84 -14.44 -25.71
N TRP A 124 -3.00 -13.88 -26.91
CA TRP A 124 -2.21 -14.26 -28.11
C TRP A 124 -0.69 -14.14 -27.93
N GLY A 125 -0.23 -13.23 -27.07
CA GLY A 125 1.19 -12.97 -26.82
C GLY A 125 2.00 -14.17 -26.29
N VAL A 126 1.33 -15.24 -25.83
CA VAL A 126 2.01 -16.46 -25.32
C VAL A 126 2.34 -17.46 -26.42
N GLU A 127 1.87 -17.25 -27.66
CA GLU A 127 2.03 -18.21 -28.75
C GLU A 127 3.45 -18.23 -29.32
N LEU A 128 4.15 -17.09 -29.36
CA LEU A 128 5.47 -16.97 -29.99
C LEU A 128 6.55 -17.87 -29.34
N GLY A 129 6.41 -18.16 -28.05
CA GLY A 129 7.38 -18.98 -27.29
C GLY A 129 7.04 -20.47 -27.21
N LYS A 130 5.91 -20.91 -27.77
CA LYS A 130 5.48 -22.30 -27.80
C LYS A 130 5.88 -22.96 -29.12
#